data_AF-A0A424P177-F1
#
_entry.id   AF-A0A424P177-F1
#
_cell.length_a   1.000
_cell.length_b   1.000
_cell.length_c   1.000
_cell.angle_alpha   90.00
_cell.angle_beta   90.00
_cell.angle_gamma   90.00
#
_symmetry.space_group_name_H-M   'P 1'
#
loop_
_entity.id
_entity.type
_entity.pdbx_description
1 polymer ?
#
loop_
_entity_poly.entity_id
_entity_poly.type
_entity_poly.pdbx_seq_one_letter_code
_entity_poly.pdbx_strand_id
1 'polypeptide(L)' 'MKKLEIIEFFLNERSKQDSKWGEQNHDVFKWLAILGEEVGEINKAALENKYDEIINELIQTGAVVIAMIESLERNKNK' A
#
# COMPACT_ATOMS: atom_id res chain seq x y z
N MET A 1 -18.67 -6.13 -1.53
CA MET A 1 -17.60 -7.07 -1.16
C MET A 1 -17.72 -7.42 0.32
N LYS A 2 -17.53 -8.68 0.67
CA LYS A 2 -17.36 -9.10 2.07
C LYS A 2 -16.02 -8.60 2.58
N LYS A 3 -15.87 -8.43 3.90
CA LYS A 3 -14.61 -7.97 4.51
C LYS A 3 -13.41 -8.83 4.11
N LEU A 4 -13.59 -10.14 4.02
CA LEU A 4 -12.54 -11.08 3.62
C LEU A 4 -12.07 -10.86 2.18
N GLU A 5 -13.00 -10.63 1.25
CA GLU A 5 -12.67 -10.33 -0.15
C GLU A 5 -11.82 -9.05 -0.27
N ILE A 6 -12.11 -8.03 0.56
CA ILE A 6 -11.32 -6.79 0.61
C ILE A 6 -9.88 -7.07 1.07
N ILE A 7 -9.72 -7.89 2.11
CA ILE A 7 -8.40 -8.27 2.62
C ILE A 7 -7.62 -9.05 1.55
N GLU A 8 -8.27 -9.96 0.82
CA GLU A 8 -7.64 -10.68 -0.29
C GLU A 8 -7.12 -9.74 -1.38
N PHE A 9 -7.83 -8.64 -1.70
CA PHE A 9 -7.32 -7.64 -2.65
C PHE A 9 -6.02 -6.98 -2.17
N PHE A 10 -5.91 -6.63 -0.89
CA PHE A 10 -4.68 -6.06 -0.34
C PHE A 10 -3.51 -7.06 -0.41
N LEU A 11 -3.75 -8.33 -0.08
CA LEU A 11 -2.72 -9.38 -0.14
C LEU A 11 -2.28 -9.67 -1.58
N ASN A 12 -3.21 -9.67 -2.51
CA ASN A 12 -2.92 -9.84 -3.93
C ASN A 12 -2.08 -8.67 -4.46
N GLU A 13 -2.45 -7.44 -4.12
CA GLU A 13 -1.68 -6.26 -4.53
C GLU A 13 -0.29 -6.24 -3.90
N ARG A 14 -0.18 -6.58 -2.61
CA ARG A 14 1.11 -6.75 -1.93
C ARG A 14 2.01 -7.74 -2.66
N SER A 15 1.47 -8.87 -3.11
CA SER A 15 2.20 -9.88 -3.88
C SER A 15 2.68 -9.35 -5.24
N LYS A 16 1.90 -8.48 -5.91
CA LYS A 16 2.34 -7.80 -7.13
C LYS A 16 3.47 -6.83 -6.86
N GLN A 17 3.37 -6.05 -5.79
CA GLN A 17 4.43 -5.12 -5.39
C GLN A 17 5.73 -5.87 -5.05
N ASP A 18 5.65 -7.04 -4.39
CA ASP A 18 6.81 -7.90 -4.18
C ASP A 18 7.44 -8.39 -5.48
N SER A 19 6.60 -8.80 -6.44
CA SER A 19 7.10 -9.25 -7.74
C SER A 19 7.76 -8.11 -8.53
N LYS A 20 7.27 -6.87 -8.36
CA LYS A 20 7.76 -5.69 -9.07
C LYS A 20 9.02 -5.09 -8.45
N TRP A 21 9.08 -5.04 -7.12
CA TRP A 21 10.11 -4.29 -6.39
C TRP A 21 11.00 -5.17 -5.50
N GLY A 22 10.62 -6.42 -5.24
CA GLY A 22 11.27 -7.28 -4.26
C GLY A 22 11.07 -6.80 -2.82
N GLU A 23 11.77 -7.44 -1.88
CA GLU A 23 11.74 -7.05 -0.47
C GLU A 23 12.31 -5.63 -0.28
N GLN A 24 11.54 -4.75 0.35
CA GLN A 24 11.96 -3.41 0.71
C GLN A 24 12.14 -3.29 2.23
N ASN A 25 13.23 -2.64 2.65
CA ASN A 25 13.57 -2.36 4.05
C ASN A 25 14.04 -0.92 4.19
N HIS A 26 13.11 0.02 4.08
CA HIS A 26 13.40 1.45 4.17
C HIS A 26 13.34 1.95 5.62
N ASP A 27 13.97 3.11 5.86
CA ASP A 27 13.75 3.86 7.09
C ASP A 27 12.30 4.39 7.16
N VAL A 28 11.88 4.78 8.37
CA VAL A 28 10.49 5.20 8.62
C VAL A 28 10.07 6.43 7.80
N PHE A 29 10.98 7.37 7.52
CA PHE A 29 10.64 8.58 6.77
C PHE A 29 10.41 8.27 5.30
N LYS A 30 11.21 7.39 4.70
CA LYS A 30 10.97 6.93 3.34
C LYS A 30 9.66 6.13 3.23
N TRP A 31 9.33 5.29 4.21
CA TRP A 31 8.01 4.63 4.23
C TRP A 31 6.84 5.61 4.34
N LEU A 32 6.96 6.63 5.20
CA LEU A 32 5.94 7.67 5.32
C LEU A 32 5.80 8.50 4.03
N ALA A 33 6.89 8.73 3.30
CA ALA A 33 6.85 9.37 1.99
C ALA A 33 6.09 8.53 0.97
N ILE A 34 6.38 7.22 0.86
CA ILE A 34 5.66 6.30 -0.03
C ILE A 34 4.18 6.23 0.34
N LEU A 35 3.85 6.09 1.63
CA LEU A 35 2.46 6.09 2.08
C LEU A 35 1.74 7.41 1.74
N GLY A 36 2.43 8.54 1.88
CA GLY A 36 1.90 9.85 1.53
C GLY A 36 1.62 10.00 0.02
N GLU A 37 2.46 9.40 -0.82
CA GLU A 37 2.27 9.35 -2.28
C GLU A 37 0.97 8.61 -2.64
N GLU A 38 0.75 7.41 -2.08
CA GLU A 38 -0.47 6.62 -2.31
C GLU A 38 -1.74 7.36 -1.85
N VAL A 39 -1.69 8.02 -0.69
CA VAL A 39 -2.79 8.88 -0.21
C VAL A 39 -3.02 10.06 -1.16
N GLY A 40 -1.97 10.60 -1.77
CA GLY A 40 -2.05 11.62 -2.81
C GLY A 40 -2.81 11.14 -4.04
N GLU A 41 -2.54 9.94 -4.53
CA GLU A 41 -3.24 9.36 -5.68
C GLU A 41 -4.71 9.07 -5.36
N ILE A 42 -5.06 8.62 -4.14
CA ILE A 42 -6.47 8.53 -3.70
C ILE A 42 -7.16 9.89 -3.83
N ASN A 43 -6.54 10.95 -3.31
CA ASN A 43 -7.11 12.30 -3.33
C ASN A 43 -7.30 12.81 -4.76
N LYS A 44 -6.34 12.53 -5.64
CA LYS A 44 -6.40 12.89 -7.05
C LYS A 44 -7.51 12.14 -7.78
N ALA A 45 -7.63 10.82 -7.60
CA ALA A 45 -8.72 10.03 -8.17
C ALA A 45 -10.10 10.53 -7.70
N ALA A 46 -10.21 10.94 -6.42
CA ALA A 46 -11.42 11.55 -5.88
C ALA A 46 -11.75 12.90 -6.53
N LEU A 47 -10.75 13.80 -6.69
CA LEU A 47 -10.93 15.08 -7.38
C LEU A 47 -11.36 14.91 -8.85
N GLU A 48 -10.86 13.87 -9.50
CA GLU A 48 -11.19 13.53 -10.89
C GLU A 48 -12.52 12.74 -11.04
N ASN A 49 -13.24 12.46 -9.94
CA ASN A 49 -14.46 11.65 -9.89
C ASN A 49 -14.33 10.23 -10.49
N LYS A 50 -13.15 9.61 -10.31
CA LYS A 50 -12.86 8.28 -10.85
C LYS A 50 -13.00 7.21 -9.78
N TYR A 51 -14.22 6.73 -9.59
CA TYR A 51 -14.56 5.83 -8.49
C TYR A 51 -13.74 4.52 -8.47
N ASP A 52 -13.55 3.90 -9.63
CA ASP A 52 -12.76 2.66 -9.71
C ASP A 52 -11.27 2.88 -9.39
N GLU A 53 -10.72 4.04 -9.77
CA GLU A 53 -9.35 4.42 -9.41
C GLU A 53 -9.23 4.63 -7.89
N ILE A 54 -10.20 5.27 -7.24
CA ILE A 54 -10.22 5.42 -5.77
C ILE A 54 -10.09 4.07 -5.08
N ILE A 55 -10.85 3.06 -5.52
CA ILE A 55 -10.80 1.72 -4.94
C ILE A 55 -9.42 1.06 -5.19
N ASN A 56 -8.85 1.23 -6.38
CA ASN A 56 -7.53 0.70 -6.71
C ASN A 56 -6.42 1.35 -5.87
N GLU A 57 -6.44 2.67 -5.69
CA GLU A 57 -5.45 3.39 -4.88
C GLU A 57 -5.59 3.07 -3.38
N LEU A 58 -6.82 2.84 -2.88
CA LEU A 58 -7.03 2.33 -1.53
C LEU A 58 -6.42 0.93 -1.33
N ILE A 59 -6.50 0.07 -2.35
CA ILE A 59 -5.88 -1.27 -2.33
C ILE A 59 -4.36 -1.17 -2.33
N GLN A 60 -3.78 -0.30 -3.17
CA GLN A 60 -2.33 -0.04 -3.20
C GLN A 60 -1.82 0.53 -1.87
N THR A 61 -2.54 1.51 -1.30
CA THR A 61 -2.28 2.05 0.04
C THR A 61 -2.27 0.96 1.10
N GLY A 62 -3.26 0.06 1.09
CA GLY A 62 -3.34 -1.08 2.01
C GLY A 62 -2.13 -2.01 1.89
N ALA A 63 -1.68 -2.29 0.66
CA ALA A 63 -0.48 -3.08 0.41
C ALA A 63 0.80 -2.39 0.92
N VAL A 64 0.92 -1.06 0.76
CA VAL A 64 2.04 -0.28 1.32
C VAL A 64 2.06 -0.32 2.84
N VAL A 65 0.90 -0.22 3.51
CA VAL A 65 0.81 -0.33 4.98
C VAL A 65 1.31 -1.71 5.45
N ILE A 66 0.91 -2.79 4.76
CA ILE A 66 1.40 -4.14 5.06
C ILE A 66 2.91 -4.21 4.89
N ALA A 67 3.44 -3.74 3.74
CA ALA A 67 4.89 -3.73 3.46
C ALA A 67 5.70 -2.94 4.50
N MET A 68 5.16 -1.79 4.94
CA MET A 68 5.76 -0.97 5.98
C MET A 68 5.83 -1.70 7.32
N ILE A 69 4.74 -2.34 7.75
CA ILE A 69 4.72 -3.14 8.99
C ILE A 69 5.74 -4.29 8.91
N GLU A 70 5.76 -5.02 7.80
CA GLU A 70 6.73 -6.10 7.55
C GLU A 70 8.18 -5.60 7.67
N SER A 71 8.49 -4.47 7.04
CA SER A 71 9.80 -3.82 7.13
C SER A 71 10.14 -3.41 8.56
N LEU A 72 9.20 -2.78 9.27
CA LEU A 72 9.45 -2.34 10.65
C LEU A 72 9.69 -3.53 11.59
N GLU A 73 8.91 -4.60 11.47
CA GLU A 73 9.10 -5.81 12.29
C GLU A 73 10.43 -6.52 11.96
N ARG A 74 10.82 -6.59 10.67
CA ARG A 74 12.15 -7.13 10.27
C ARG A 74 13.33 -6.35 10.85
N ASN A 75 13.16 -5.04 11.10
CA ASN A 75 14.24 -4.15 11.53
C ASN A 75 14.17 -3.75 13.01
N LYS A 76 13.16 -4.20 13.76
CA LYS A 76 12.90 -3.84 15.17
C LYS A 76 14.07 -4.06 16.14
N ASN A 77 14.94 -5.02 15.83
CA ASN A 77 16.07 -5.42 16.69
C ASN A 77 17.43 -5.29 15.99
N LYS A 78 17.51 -4.56 14.88
CA LYS A 78 18.78 -4.19 14.23
C LYS A 78 19.23 -2.83 14.73
#